data_AF-A0A841AW75-F1
#
_entry.id   AF-A0A841AW75-F1
#
_cell.length_a   1.000
_cell.length_b   1.000
_cell.length_c   1.000
_cell.angle_alpha   90.00
_cell.angle_beta   90.00
_cell.angle_gamma   90.00
#
_symmetry.space_group_name_H-M   'P 1'
#
loop_
_entity.id
_entity.type
_entity.pdbx_description
1 polymer ?
#
loop_
_entity_poly.entity_id
_entity_poly.type
_entity_poly.pdbx_seq_one_letter_code
_entity_poly.pdbx_strand_id
1 'polypeptide(L)' 'MGGWPTIKGTRIPYDTIAQLVEDGDVGVEDVRHYSPGVTPDAARDALDFEQAVRGAAA' A
#
# COMPACT_ATOMS: atom_id res chain seq x y z
N MET A 1 -15.26 -2.11 -3.65
CA MET A 1 -14.57 -1.58 -2.46
C MET A 1 -15.61 -0.82 -1.65
N GLY A 2 -16.32 -1.47 -0.71
CA GLY A 2 -17.43 -0.85 0.04
C GLY A 2 -16.96 0.20 1.07
N GLY A 3 -16.30 1.26 0.62
CA GLY A 3 -15.64 2.26 1.46
C GLY A 3 -14.22 1.91 1.88
N TRP A 4 -13.70 0.76 1.44
CA TRP A 4 -12.32 0.33 1.73
C TRP A 4 -11.29 1.28 1.11
N PRO A 5 -10.24 1.71 1.85
CA PRO A 5 -9.25 2.63 1.32
C PRO A 5 -8.45 2.02 0.17
N THR A 6 -8.17 2.82 -0.85
CA THR A 6 -7.45 2.39 -2.05
C THR A 6 -6.38 3.42 -2.43
N ILE A 7 -5.35 2.97 -3.13
CA ILE A 7 -4.35 3.87 -3.70
C ILE A 7 -5.04 4.84 -4.68
N LYS A 8 -4.75 6.14 -4.52
CA LYS A 8 -5.37 7.21 -5.29
C LYS A 8 -5.25 6.96 -6.80
N GLY A 9 -6.37 7.12 -7.51
CA GLY A 9 -6.42 6.93 -8.97
C GLY A 9 -6.40 5.46 -9.40
N THR A 10 -6.43 4.52 -8.46
CA THR A 10 -6.49 3.08 -8.73
C THR A 10 -7.69 2.44 -8.05
N ARG A 11 -7.90 1.16 -8.31
CA ARG A 11 -8.81 0.30 -7.53
C ARG A 11 -8.04 -0.71 -6.68
N ILE A 12 -6.78 -0.42 -6.37
CA ILE A 12 -5.89 -1.31 -5.63
C ILE A 12 -6.03 -0.99 -4.14
N PRO A 13 -6.34 -1.98 -3.28
CA PRO A 13 -6.38 -1.78 -1.83
C PRO A 13 -5.04 -1.30 -1.28
N TYR A 14 -5.07 -0.43 -0.28
CA TYR A 14 -3.83 0.05 0.34
C TYR A 14 -3.07 -1.09 1.04
N ASP A 15 -3.79 -1.99 1.72
CA ASP A 15 -3.26 -3.10 2.52
C ASP A 15 -2.55 -4.13 1.65
N THR A 16 -3.04 -4.38 0.44
CA THR A 16 -2.37 -5.23 -0.55
C THR A 16 -0.98 -4.67 -0.91
N ILE A 17 -0.87 -3.35 -1.08
CA ILE A 17 0.42 -2.71 -1.36
C ILE A 17 1.31 -2.67 -0.12
N ALA A 18 0.73 -2.38 1.06
CA ALA A 18 1.45 -2.37 2.32
C ALA A 18 2.08 -3.73 2.60
N GLN A 19 1.32 -4.82 2.47
CA GLN A 19 1.81 -6.20 2.65
C GLN A 19 2.90 -6.55 1.63
N LEU A 20 2.72 -6.14 0.36
CA LEU A 20 3.71 -6.40 -0.69
C LEU A 20 5.09 -5.81 -0.36
N VAL A 21 5.13 -4.63 0.27
CA VAL A 21 6.38 -3.95 0.63
C VAL A 21 6.85 -4.24 2.06
N GLU A 22 5.94 -4.62 2.97
CA GLU A 22 6.23 -4.93 4.37
C GLU A 22 7.16 -6.14 4.51
N ASP A 23 6.95 -7.19 3.70
CA ASP A 23 7.79 -8.40 3.71
C ASP A 23 9.22 -8.14 3.21
N GLY A 24 9.46 -6.97 2.57
CA GLY A 24 10.79 -6.55 2.11
C GLY A 24 11.29 -7.23 0.84
N ASP A 25 10.54 -8.20 0.30
CA ASP A 25 10.82 -8.85 -0.99
C ASP A 25 10.65 -7.89 -2.19
N VAL A 26 9.76 -6.90 -2.06
CA VAL A 26 9.55 -5.86 -3.07
C VAL A 26 9.85 -4.50 -2.48
N GLY A 27 10.92 -3.87 -2.96
CA GLY A 27 11.23 -2.48 -2.65
C GLY A 27 10.13 -1.54 -3.15
N VAL A 28 9.90 -0.44 -2.43
CA VAL A 28 8.92 0.59 -2.84
C VAL A 28 9.23 1.19 -4.21
N GLU A 29 10.50 1.18 -4.65
CA GLU A 29 10.87 1.57 -6.01
C GLU A 29 10.42 0.57 -7.09
N ASP A 30 10.32 -0.71 -6.76
CA ASP A 30 9.98 -1.79 -7.67
C ASP A 30 8.47 -2.05 -7.76
N VAL A 31 7.68 -1.47 -6.85
CA VAL A 31 6.21 -1.65 -6.78
C VAL A 31 5.51 -1.40 -8.12
N ARG A 32 6.03 -0.48 -8.93
CA ARG A 32 5.49 -0.12 -10.25
C ARG A 32 5.54 -1.29 -11.26
N HIS A 33 6.44 -2.25 -11.06
CA HIS A 33 6.56 -3.43 -11.90
C HIS A 33 5.44 -4.44 -11.64
N TYR A 34 4.95 -4.48 -10.40
CA TYR A 34 3.88 -5.38 -9.97
C TYR A 34 2.49 -4.73 -10.07
N SER A 35 2.42 -3.44 -9.76
CA SER A 35 1.19 -2.65 -9.75
C SER A 35 1.34 -1.37 -10.58
N PRO A 36 1.17 -1.45 -11.91
CA PRO A 36 1.23 -0.28 -12.78
C PRO A 36 0.19 0.75 -12.37
N GLY A 37 0.64 1.95 -11.97
CA GLY A 37 -0.22 3.02 -11.45
C GLY A 37 -0.05 3.30 -9.96
N VAL A 38 0.71 2.46 -9.24
CA VAL A 38 1.18 2.75 -7.88
C VAL A 38 2.55 3.38 -7.96
N THR A 39 2.71 4.54 -7.34
CA THR A 39 4.00 5.24 -7.24
C THR A 39 4.75 4.78 -5.98
N PRO A 40 6.08 4.96 -5.92
CA PRO A 40 6.85 4.66 -4.70
C PRO A 40 6.34 5.42 -3.47
N ASP A 41 5.98 6.69 -3.62
CA ASP A 41 5.38 7.48 -2.53
C ASP A 41 4.04 6.90 -2.08
N ALA A 42 3.17 6.50 -3.01
CA ALA A 42 1.90 5.88 -2.65
C ALA A 42 2.08 4.53 -1.91
N ALA A 43 3.13 3.79 -2.21
CA ALA A 43 3.47 2.55 -1.50
C ALA A 43 3.98 2.82 -0.07
N ARG A 44 4.79 3.88 0.12
CA ARG A 44 5.20 4.33 1.46
C ARG A 44 4.02 4.81 2.28
N ASP A 45 3.14 5.61 1.69
CA ASP A 45 1.91 6.08 2.33
C ASP A 45 1.01 4.92 2.74
N ALA A 46 0.89 3.89 1.91
CA ALA A 46 0.11 2.69 2.22
C ALA A 46 0.68 1.92 3.42
N LEU A 47 2.01 1.77 3.48
CA LEU A 47 2.69 1.12 4.60
C LEU A 47 2.51 1.91 5.91
N ASP A 48 2.70 3.22 5.88
CA ASP A 48 2.47 4.10 7.04
C ASP A 48 1.02 3.99 7.54
N PHE A 49 0.05 4.03 6.62
CA PHE A 49 -1.36 3.92 6.94
C PHE A 49 -1.71 2.55 7.54
N GLU A 50 -1.17 1.45 7.03
CA GLU A 50 -1.37 0.11 7.60
C GLU A 50 -0.84 0.02 9.04
N GLN A 51 0.34 0.57 9.30
CA GLN A 51 0.92 0.61 10.65
C GLN A 51 0.07 1.45 11.61
N ALA A 52 -0.47 2.58 11.14
CA ALA A 52 -1.38 3.41 11.91
C ALA A 52 -2.70 2.69 12.22
N VAL A 53 -3.29 1.99 11.25
CA VAL A 53 -4.52 1.21 11.43
C VAL A 53 -4.31 0.07 12.43
N ARG A 54 -3.22 -0.70 12.28
CA ARG A 54 -2.87 -1.77 13.23
C ARG A 54 -2.65 -1.23 14.64
N GLY A 55 -1.99 -0.08 14.77
CA GLY A 55 -1.79 0.59 16.06
C GLY A 55 -3.06 1.16 16.67
N ALA A 56 -4.02 1.59 15.85
CA ALA A 56 -5.32 2.10 16.30
C ALA A 56 -6.32 0.98 16.67
N ALA A 57 -6.08 -0.24 16.20
CA ALA A 57 -6.90 -1.42 16.52
C ALA A 57 -6.51 -2.10 17.86
N ALA A 58 -5.57 -1.52 18.62
CA ALA A 58 -5.06 -2.02 19.89
C ALA A 58 -5.79 -1.45 21.12
#